data_AF-A0A1W9N0F2-F1
#
_entry.id   AF-A0A1W9N0F2-F1
#
_cell.length_a   1.000
_cell.length_b   1.000
_cell.length_c   1.000
_cell.angle_alpha   90.00
_cell.angle_beta   90.00
_cell.angle_gamma   90.00
#
_symmetry.space_group_name_H-M   'P 1'
#
loop_
_entity.id
_entity.type
_entity.pdbx_description
1 polymer ?
#
loop_
_entity_poly.entity_id
_entity_poly.type
_entity_poly.pdbx_seq_one_letter_code
_entity_poly.pdbx_strand_id
1 'polypeptide(L)'
;MIPFLEKHFKNCLFDRKTPVTRKPGSRPGSKPPGYGKTGNSLIAEIKDRLKDSLSAGDRCDKILIIDDLDCREESVWREKFIHAADSVKDSAPIEKFVGFAKPELEAWIIADWNNSLAKHPDFQGRHEGMRHWLSTEKHIPFDCPENFGIYDKSRDTCDQKLSDAIIEASEREKPRYSKAQHTPILLQQTDPQIVKSKCPLFSQLFDFITNSCKN
;
A
#
# COMPACT_ATOMS: atom_id res chain seq x y z
N MET A 1 3.65 -6.55 -2.60
CA MET A 1 3.73 -6.63 -1.13
C MET A 1 4.42 -7.90 -0.65
N ILE A 2 3.86 -9.11 -0.81
CA ILE A 2 4.51 -10.34 -0.30
C ILE A 2 5.98 -10.51 -0.72
N PRO A 3 6.36 -10.35 -2.01
CA PRO A 3 7.77 -10.45 -2.40
C PRO A 3 8.69 -9.42 -1.72
N PHE A 4 8.15 -8.24 -1.41
CA PHE A 4 8.88 -7.22 -0.65
C PHE A 4 9.10 -7.66 0.80
N LEU A 5 8.06 -8.18 1.45
CA LEU A 5 8.16 -8.67 2.83
C LEU A 5 9.15 -9.84 2.93
N GLU A 6 9.03 -10.84 2.07
CA GLU A 6 9.91 -12.03 2.06
C GLU A 6 11.37 -11.66 1.78
N LYS A 7 11.62 -10.66 0.93
CA LYS A 7 12.97 -10.15 0.65
C LYS A 7 13.63 -9.57 1.90
N HIS A 8 12.88 -8.83 2.72
CA HIS A 8 13.42 -8.03 3.83
C HIS A 8 13.29 -8.71 5.21
N PHE A 9 12.40 -9.69 5.35
CA PHE A 9 12.10 -10.36 6.62
C PHE A 9 12.24 -11.88 6.49
N LYS A 10 13.46 -12.35 6.24
CA LYS A 10 13.77 -13.77 5.93
C LYS A 10 13.43 -14.77 7.04
N ASN A 11 13.29 -14.31 8.27
CA ASN A 11 12.97 -15.14 9.43
C ASN A 11 11.45 -15.26 9.68
N CYS A 12 10.62 -14.61 8.86
CA CYS A 12 9.17 -14.70 8.94
C CYS A 12 8.61 -15.48 7.73
N LEU A 13 7.54 -16.22 7.98
CA LEU A 13 6.69 -16.79 6.93
C LEU A 13 5.45 -15.91 6.77
N PHE A 14 5.19 -15.44 5.56
CA PHE A 14 4.02 -14.61 5.26
C PHE A 14 3.00 -15.40 4.46
N ASP A 15 1.83 -15.66 5.05
CA ASP A 15 0.70 -16.26 4.35
C ASP A 15 -0.34 -15.18 3.98
N ARG A 16 -0.56 -15.00 2.67
CA ARG A 16 -1.44 -13.96 2.15
C ARG A 16 -2.88 -14.46 2.04
N LYS A 17 -3.78 -13.88 2.82
CA LYS A 17 -5.22 -14.19 2.75
C LYS A 17 -6.05 -13.31 1.78
N THR A 18 -5.54 -12.14 1.36
CA THR A 18 -6.30 -11.18 0.52
C THR A 18 -5.48 -10.43 -0.54
N PRO A 19 -6.07 -10.02 -1.67
CA PRO A 19 -7.16 -10.68 -2.41
C PRO A 19 -6.65 -11.90 -3.20
N VAL A 20 -7.43 -13.00 -3.19
CA VAL A 20 -7.13 -14.19 -4.02
C VAL A 20 -7.59 -13.99 -5.47
N THR A 21 -8.61 -13.17 -5.73
CA THR A 21 -9.08 -12.85 -7.08
C THR A 21 -8.34 -11.65 -7.65
N ARG A 22 -7.64 -11.85 -8.78
CA ARG A 22 -7.29 -10.75 -9.69
C ARG A 22 -8.61 -10.11 -10.15
N LYS A 23 -8.84 -8.84 -9.80
CA LYS A 23 -9.95 -8.09 -10.40
C LYS A 23 -9.77 -8.16 -11.93
N PRO A 24 -10.74 -8.65 -12.72
CA PRO A 24 -10.66 -8.48 -14.16
C PRO A 24 -10.56 -6.98 -14.43
N GLY A 25 -9.61 -6.58 -15.27
CA GLY A 25 -9.52 -5.20 -15.73
C GLY A 25 -10.88 -4.75 -16.29
N SER A 26 -11.23 -3.48 -16.09
CA SER A 26 -12.43 -2.89 -16.68
C SER A 26 -12.45 -3.19 -18.19
N ARG A 27 -13.55 -3.79 -18.68
CA ARG A 27 -13.71 -4.08 -20.11
C ARG A 27 -13.74 -2.76 -20.90
N PRO A 28 -13.24 -2.73 -22.15
CA PRO A 28 -13.37 -1.55 -23.00
C PRO A 28 -14.86 -1.19 -23.13
N GLY A 29 -15.23 0.06 -22.79
CA GLY A 29 -16.61 0.56 -22.90
C GLY A 29 -17.48 0.42 -21.65
N SER A 30 -17.04 -0.25 -20.59
CA SER A 30 -17.72 -0.13 -19.29
C SER A 30 -17.36 1.20 -18.63
N LYS A 31 -18.34 1.97 -18.14
CA LYS A 31 -18.09 3.05 -17.17
C LYS A 31 -17.14 2.49 -16.11
N PRO A 32 -16.07 3.22 -15.72
CA PRO A 32 -15.16 2.72 -14.70
C PRO A 32 -16.02 2.30 -13.50
N PRO A 33 -15.92 1.04 -13.01
CA PRO A 33 -16.63 0.67 -11.80
C PRO A 33 -16.24 1.70 -10.75
N GLY A 34 -17.26 2.34 -10.16
CA GLY A 34 -17.07 3.38 -9.16
C GLY A 34 -16.02 2.97 -8.15
N TYR A 35 -15.18 3.95 -7.77
CA TYR A 35 -14.20 3.96 -6.69
C TYR A 35 -13.99 2.59 -6.01
N GLY A 36 -12.79 2.03 -6.22
CA GLY A 36 -12.43 0.70 -5.72
C GLY A 36 -12.86 0.50 -4.27
N LYS A 37 -13.47 -0.67 -3.99
CA LYS A 37 -13.66 -1.30 -2.67
C LYS A 37 -13.31 -0.36 -1.49
N THR A 38 -14.30 0.39 -0.99
CA THR A 38 -14.16 1.28 0.18
C THR A 38 -13.59 0.50 1.38
N GLY A 39 -12.94 1.15 2.34
CA GLY A 39 -12.37 0.44 3.50
C GLY A 39 -13.38 -0.40 4.30
N ASN A 40 -14.68 -0.11 4.20
CA ASN A 40 -15.75 -0.96 4.74
C ASN A 40 -15.81 -2.35 4.08
N SER A 41 -15.45 -2.46 2.80
CA SER A 41 -15.33 -3.76 2.14
C SER A 41 -14.12 -4.55 2.62
N LEU A 42 -13.02 -3.89 3.01
CA LEU A 42 -11.88 -4.55 3.63
C LEU A 42 -12.25 -5.06 5.03
N ILE A 43 -13.05 -4.32 5.81
CA ILE A 43 -13.60 -4.79 7.09
C ILE A 43 -14.38 -6.10 6.92
N ALA A 44 -15.26 -6.17 5.92
CA ALA A 44 -16.01 -7.40 5.62
C ALA A 44 -15.06 -8.54 5.19
N GLU A 45 -14.09 -8.24 4.33
CA GLU A 45 -13.13 -9.23 3.84
C GLU A 45 -12.22 -9.77 4.96
N ILE A 46 -11.81 -8.93 5.92
CA ILE A 46 -11.07 -9.36 7.13
C ILE A 46 -11.89 -10.38 7.91
N LYS A 47 -13.16 -10.09 8.18
CA LYS A 47 -14.04 -10.97 8.96
C LYS A 47 -14.22 -12.32 8.28
N ASP A 48 -14.55 -12.30 6.99
CA ASP A 48 -14.81 -13.52 6.24
C ASP A 48 -13.54 -14.38 6.14
N ARG A 49 -12.40 -13.80 5.78
CA ARG A 49 -11.16 -14.55 5.57
C ARG A 49 -10.56 -15.10 6.85
N LEU A 50 -10.59 -14.33 7.94
CA LEU A 50 -10.14 -14.82 9.23
C LEU A 50 -11.04 -15.95 9.73
N LYS A 51 -12.37 -15.79 9.60
CA LYS A 51 -13.32 -16.85 9.96
C LYS A 51 -13.04 -18.14 9.20
N ASP A 52 -12.89 -18.06 7.88
CA ASP A 52 -12.62 -19.23 7.03
C ASP A 52 -11.29 -19.90 7.41
N SER A 53 -10.22 -19.12 7.56
CA SER A 53 -8.88 -19.63 7.87
C SER A 53 -8.84 -20.33 9.23
N LEU A 54 -9.37 -19.67 10.27
CA LEU A 54 -9.38 -20.23 11.63
C LEU A 54 -10.30 -21.45 11.74
N SER A 55 -11.43 -21.46 11.03
CA SER A 55 -12.33 -22.63 10.99
C SER A 55 -11.73 -23.81 10.25
N ALA A 56 -10.85 -23.56 9.27
CA ALA A 56 -10.08 -24.59 8.57
C ALA A 56 -8.89 -25.13 9.39
N GLY A 57 -8.61 -24.53 10.55
CA GLY A 57 -7.53 -24.95 11.44
C GLY A 57 -6.19 -24.25 11.19
N ASP A 58 -6.15 -23.22 10.33
CA ASP A 58 -4.94 -22.43 10.12
C ASP A 58 -4.48 -21.79 11.43
N ARG A 59 -3.16 -21.79 11.65
CA ARG A 59 -2.51 -21.18 12.80
C ARG A 59 -1.50 -20.14 12.34
N CYS A 60 -1.40 -19.06 13.11
CA CYS A 60 -0.41 -18.01 12.91
C CYS A 60 -0.10 -17.35 14.25
N ASP A 61 1.10 -16.80 14.36
CA ASP A 61 1.53 -16.06 15.56
C ASP A 61 0.95 -14.65 15.58
N LYS A 62 0.73 -14.06 14.39
CA LYS A 62 0.30 -12.67 14.21
C LYS A 62 -0.61 -12.51 13.00
N ILE A 63 -1.51 -11.54 13.07
CA ILE A 63 -2.34 -11.09 11.95
C ILE A 63 -1.85 -9.71 11.52
N LEU A 64 -1.42 -9.59 10.27
CA LEU A 64 -1.00 -8.34 9.68
C LEU A 64 -2.03 -7.85 8.66
N ILE A 65 -2.56 -6.65 8.86
CA ILE A 65 -3.50 -5.98 7.96
C ILE A 65 -2.74 -4.82 7.31
N ILE A 66 -2.73 -4.75 5.97
CA ILE A 66 -2.11 -3.64 5.24
C ILE A 66 -3.16 -3.00 4.34
N ASP A 67 -3.29 -1.68 4.43
CA ASP A 67 -4.28 -0.89 3.67
C ASP A 67 -3.65 0.38 3.08
N ASP A 68 -4.18 0.80 1.93
CA ASP A 68 -3.94 2.14 1.40
C ASP A 68 -4.85 3.09 2.20
N LEU A 69 -4.26 3.95 3.02
CA LEU A 69 -5.03 4.75 3.98
C LEU A 69 -5.89 5.82 3.29
N ASP A 70 -5.59 6.18 2.04
CA ASP A 70 -6.34 7.15 1.23
C ASP A 70 -6.59 8.48 1.97
N CYS A 71 -5.57 8.99 2.67
CA CYS A 71 -5.63 10.22 3.47
C CYS A 71 -6.59 10.16 4.67
N ARG A 72 -7.22 9.02 4.97
CA ARG A 72 -8.13 8.88 6.12
C ARG A 72 -7.39 8.99 7.46
N GLU A 73 -8.15 9.17 8.54
CA GLU A 73 -7.59 9.27 9.89
C GLU A 73 -7.08 7.90 10.38
N GLU A 74 -5.79 7.84 10.67
CA GLU A 74 -5.08 6.60 11.01
C GLU A 74 -5.69 5.87 12.22
N SER A 75 -5.88 6.58 13.34
CA SER A 75 -6.41 6.06 14.61
C SER A 75 -7.77 5.38 14.42
N VAL A 76 -8.70 6.06 13.73
CA VAL A 76 -10.06 5.58 13.48
C VAL A 76 -10.05 4.31 12.65
N TRP A 77 -9.24 4.27 11.58
CA TRP A 77 -9.20 3.11 10.69
C TRP A 77 -8.45 1.93 11.30
N ARG A 78 -7.41 2.20 12.08
CA ARG A 78 -6.69 1.19 12.88
C ARG A 78 -7.66 0.50 13.84
N GLU A 79 -8.43 1.28 14.61
CA GLU A 79 -9.43 0.76 15.54
C GLU A 79 -10.49 -0.08 14.82
N LYS A 80 -11.03 0.41 13.70
CA LYS A 80 -12.03 -0.33 12.91
C LYS A 80 -11.51 -1.69 12.44
N PHE A 81 -10.28 -1.76 11.94
CA PHE A 81 -9.70 -3.01 11.45
C PHE A 81 -9.37 -3.98 12.59
N ILE A 82 -8.85 -3.48 13.71
CA ILE A 82 -8.60 -4.31 14.90
C ILE A 82 -9.91 -4.87 15.44
N HIS A 83 -10.92 -4.02 15.64
CA HIS A 83 -12.24 -4.45 16.11
C HIS A 83 -12.90 -5.46 15.16
N ALA A 84 -12.73 -5.28 13.84
CA ALA A 84 -13.21 -6.24 12.86
C ALA A 84 -12.54 -7.61 13.03
N ALA A 85 -11.22 -7.64 13.18
CA ALA A 85 -10.47 -8.87 13.39
C ALA A 85 -10.85 -9.55 14.73
N ASP A 86 -10.94 -8.78 15.82
CA ASP A 86 -11.28 -9.29 17.16
C ASP A 86 -12.71 -9.81 17.28
N SER A 87 -13.62 -9.35 16.40
CA SER A 87 -14.99 -9.88 16.36
C SER A 87 -15.08 -11.32 15.81
N VAL A 88 -13.99 -11.86 15.26
CA VAL A 88 -13.93 -13.23 14.75
C VAL A 88 -13.59 -14.19 15.88
N LYS A 89 -14.34 -15.29 15.98
CA LYS A 89 -14.09 -16.34 16.98
C LYS A 89 -12.65 -16.86 16.87
N ASP A 90 -12.00 -17.08 18.02
CA ASP A 90 -10.64 -17.62 18.15
C ASP A 90 -9.51 -16.71 17.62
N SER A 91 -9.82 -15.51 17.11
CA SER A 91 -8.81 -14.54 16.68
C SER A 91 -8.30 -13.68 17.85
N ALA A 92 -9.13 -13.43 18.88
CA ALA A 92 -8.84 -12.53 20.01
C ALA A 92 -7.44 -12.70 20.64
N PRO A 93 -6.92 -13.92 20.90
CA PRO A 93 -5.59 -14.09 21.51
C PRO A 93 -4.41 -13.84 20.54
N ILE A 94 -4.64 -13.78 19.24
CA ILE A 94 -3.57 -13.58 18.24
C ILE A 94 -3.21 -12.10 18.20
N GLU A 95 -1.93 -11.75 18.18
CA GLU A 95 -1.52 -10.34 18.09
C GLU A 95 -1.87 -9.76 16.70
N LYS A 96 -2.42 -8.55 16.64
CA LYS A 96 -2.75 -7.86 15.39
C LYS A 96 -1.97 -6.58 15.22
N PHE A 97 -1.60 -6.30 13.97
CA PHE A 97 -1.06 -5.02 13.59
C PHE A 97 -1.65 -4.54 12.27
N VAL A 98 -1.89 -3.23 12.20
CA VAL A 98 -2.38 -2.56 11.01
C VAL A 98 -1.26 -1.68 10.46
N GLY A 99 -0.75 -2.01 9.28
CA GLY A 99 0.17 -1.18 8.52
C GLY A 99 -0.59 -0.30 7.53
N PHE A 100 -0.21 0.97 7.43
CA PHE A 100 -0.79 1.88 6.44
C PHE A 100 0.25 2.31 5.43
N ALA A 101 -0.15 2.32 4.16
CA ALA A 101 0.52 3.09 3.13
C ALA A 101 -0.29 4.38 2.92
N LYS A 102 0.28 5.53 3.30
CA LYS A 102 -0.39 6.83 3.14
C LYS A 102 0.33 7.67 2.08
N PRO A 103 -0.40 8.35 1.19
CA PRO A 103 -1.82 8.10 0.90
C PRO A 103 -2.08 6.70 0.33
N GLU A 104 -1.09 6.12 -0.37
CA GLU A 104 -1.12 4.78 -0.96
C GLU A 104 0.32 4.26 -1.11
N LEU A 105 0.52 3.00 -1.53
CA LEU A 105 1.84 2.38 -1.69
C LEU A 105 2.83 3.18 -2.55
N GLU A 106 2.35 3.93 -3.53
CA GLU A 106 3.19 4.81 -4.34
C GLU A 106 3.98 5.84 -3.52
N ALA A 107 3.55 6.17 -2.30
CA ALA A 107 4.31 7.04 -1.40
C ALA A 107 5.69 6.47 -1.07
N TRP A 108 5.79 5.14 -0.93
CA TRP A 108 7.07 4.48 -0.64
C TRP A 108 8.00 4.49 -1.85
N ILE A 109 7.43 4.43 -3.06
CA ILE A 109 8.16 4.57 -4.32
C ILE A 109 8.69 6.00 -4.47
N ILE A 110 7.86 7.01 -4.18
CA ILE A 110 8.27 8.42 -4.19
C ILE A 110 9.36 8.71 -3.16
N ALA A 111 9.24 8.17 -1.95
CA ALA A 111 10.22 8.35 -0.87
C ALA A 111 11.62 7.93 -1.32
N ASP A 112 11.71 6.82 -2.05
CA ASP A 112 12.94 6.29 -2.60
C ASP A 112 12.95 6.30 -4.14
N TRP A 113 12.74 7.50 -4.70
CA TRP A 113 12.75 7.73 -6.14
C TRP A 113 14.03 7.23 -6.83
N ASN A 114 15.17 7.43 -6.18
CA ASN A 114 16.49 7.19 -6.78
C ASN A 114 16.84 5.70 -6.90
N ASN A 115 16.30 4.83 -6.04
CA ASN A 115 16.47 3.38 -6.22
C ASN A 115 15.32 2.73 -6.99
N SER A 116 14.16 3.38 -7.07
CA SER A 116 12.98 2.87 -7.77
C SER A 116 12.87 3.43 -9.20
N LEU A 117 12.04 4.46 -9.40
CA LEU A 117 11.70 5.01 -10.72
C LEU A 117 12.92 5.50 -11.49
N ALA A 118 13.92 6.08 -10.82
CA ALA A 118 15.14 6.55 -11.47
C ALA A 118 15.99 5.43 -12.09
N LYS A 119 15.89 4.19 -11.57
CA LYS A 119 16.66 3.04 -12.05
C LYS A 119 15.85 2.10 -12.96
N HIS A 120 14.54 2.28 -13.03
CA HIS A 120 13.70 1.41 -13.82
C HIS A 120 13.89 1.69 -15.32
N PRO A 121 14.14 0.69 -16.19
CA PRO A 121 14.46 0.89 -17.60
C PRO A 121 13.45 1.77 -18.36
N ASP A 122 12.18 1.63 -18.00
CA ASP A 122 11.07 2.37 -18.60
C ASP A 122 11.05 3.87 -18.26
N PHE A 123 11.73 4.30 -17.20
CA PHE A 123 11.66 5.68 -16.70
C PHE A 123 13.03 6.33 -16.52
N GLN A 124 14.12 5.56 -16.44
CA GLN A 124 15.48 6.07 -16.19
C GLN A 124 15.94 7.16 -17.16
N GLY A 125 15.43 7.20 -18.40
CA GLY A 125 15.79 8.24 -19.37
C GLY A 125 15.09 9.58 -19.14
N ARG A 126 14.03 9.62 -18.32
CA ARG A 126 13.14 10.78 -18.16
C ARG A 126 12.69 11.03 -16.72
N HIS A 127 13.21 10.26 -15.77
CA HIS A 127 12.80 10.33 -14.37
C HIS A 127 13.01 11.73 -13.77
N GLU A 128 14.03 12.47 -14.20
CA GLU A 128 14.24 13.85 -13.74
C GLU A 128 13.11 14.78 -14.17
N GLY A 129 12.69 14.69 -15.44
CA GLY A 129 11.55 15.46 -15.96
C GLY A 129 10.24 15.07 -15.27
N MET A 130 10.02 13.77 -15.04
CA MET A 130 8.87 13.27 -14.26
C MET A 130 8.91 13.83 -12.83
N ARG A 131 10.05 13.73 -12.15
CA ARG A 131 10.23 14.20 -10.77
C ARG A 131 10.00 15.71 -10.67
N HIS A 132 10.56 16.48 -11.60
CA HIS A 132 10.38 17.92 -11.67
C HIS A 132 8.89 18.26 -11.77
N TRP A 133 8.19 17.67 -12.75
CA TRP A 133 6.75 17.91 -12.94
C TRP A 133 5.92 17.49 -11.72
N LEU A 134 6.21 16.34 -11.10
CA LEU A 134 5.52 15.91 -9.87
C LEU A 134 5.74 16.90 -8.72
N SER A 135 6.94 17.47 -8.62
CA SER A 135 7.26 18.45 -7.58
C SER A 135 6.68 19.85 -7.84
N THR A 136 6.62 20.28 -9.10
CA THR A 136 6.19 21.65 -9.46
C THR A 136 4.70 21.75 -9.72
N GLU A 137 4.11 20.81 -10.48
CA GLU A 137 2.71 20.87 -10.91
C GLU A 137 1.76 20.17 -9.94
N LYS A 138 2.24 19.09 -9.29
CA LYS A 138 1.45 18.32 -8.33
C LYS A 138 1.86 18.57 -6.89
N HIS A 139 2.93 19.33 -6.65
CA HIS A 139 3.43 19.66 -5.32
C HIS A 139 3.66 18.43 -4.42
N ILE A 140 4.09 17.31 -5.00
CA ILE A 140 4.34 16.08 -4.24
C ILE A 140 5.60 16.28 -3.38
N PRO A 141 5.51 16.08 -2.05
CA PRO A 141 6.67 16.20 -1.16
C PRO A 141 7.50 14.91 -1.20
N PHE A 142 8.68 14.95 -1.83
CA PHE A 142 9.59 13.79 -1.94
C PHE A 142 10.29 13.40 -0.63
N ASP A 143 10.27 14.28 0.37
CA ASP A 143 10.88 14.03 1.68
C ASP A 143 9.85 13.66 2.76
N CYS A 144 8.55 13.84 2.48
CA CYS A 144 7.46 13.42 3.36
C CYS A 144 6.21 13.02 2.54
N PRO A 145 6.29 12.01 1.66
CA PRO A 145 5.23 11.71 0.69
C PRO A 145 3.91 11.26 1.33
N GLU A 146 3.92 10.84 2.60
CA GLU A 146 2.70 10.55 3.38
C GLU A 146 1.82 11.79 3.64
N ASN A 147 2.34 12.98 3.39
CA ASN A 147 1.60 14.25 3.49
C ASN A 147 0.95 14.66 2.16
N PHE A 148 1.07 13.87 1.11
CA PHE A 148 0.41 14.17 -0.16
C PHE A 148 -1.10 13.95 -0.08
N GLY A 149 -1.86 14.90 -0.64
CA GLY A 149 -3.31 14.87 -0.71
C GLY A 149 -4.01 15.34 0.57
N ILE A 150 -5.28 15.66 0.42
CA ILE A 150 -6.20 16.08 1.50
C ILE A 150 -7.36 15.11 1.50
N TYR A 151 -7.84 14.73 2.68
CA TYR A 151 -9.01 13.86 2.78
C TYR A 151 -10.28 14.52 2.24
N ASP A 152 -10.89 13.90 1.24
CA ASP A 152 -12.17 14.29 0.66
C ASP A 152 -13.31 13.44 1.26
N LYS A 153 -14.05 14.04 2.19
CA LYS A 153 -15.18 13.40 2.88
C LYS A 153 -16.28 12.91 1.93
N SER A 154 -16.47 13.57 0.78
CA SER A 154 -17.54 13.20 -0.16
C SER A 154 -17.25 11.91 -0.91
N ARG A 155 -15.95 11.62 -1.11
CA ARG A 155 -15.46 10.43 -1.82
C ARG A 155 -14.85 9.38 -0.90
N ASP A 156 -14.68 9.69 0.38
CA ASP A 156 -14.02 8.84 1.39
C ASP A 156 -12.63 8.37 0.92
N THR A 157 -11.83 9.30 0.38
CA THR A 157 -10.49 9.05 -0.16
C THR A 157 -9.70 10.36 -0.24
N CYS A 158 -8.44 10.34 -0.70
CA CYS A 158 -7.70 11.56 -0.98
C CYS A 158 -8.36 12.36 -2.12
N ASP A 159 -8.25 13.68 -2.06
CA ASP A 159 -8.68 14.58 -3.12
C ASP A 159 -7.97 14.28 -4.45
N GLN A 160 -6.70 13.88 -4.36
CA GLN A 160 -5.82 13.49 -5.45
C GLN A 160 -5.15 12.16 -5.15
N LYS A 161 -4.96 11.34 -6.19
CA LYS A 161 -4.24 10.07 -6.10
C LYS A 161 -2.80 10.24 -6.55
N LEU A 162 -1.86 9.78 -5.73
CA LEU A 162 -0.44 9.89 -6.00
C LEU A 162 -0.06 9.11 -7.26
N SER A 163 -0.72 7.98 -7.48
CA SER A 163 -0.58 7.18 -8.67
C SER A 163 -1.05 7.87 -9.93
N ASP A 164 -2.14 8.63 -9.87
CA ASP A 164 -2.68 9.31 -11.04
C ASP A 164 -1.70 10.41 -11.43
N ALA A 165 -1.11 11.09 -10.45
CA ALA A 165 0.01 12.02 -10.67
C ALA A 165 1.22 11.33 -11.32
N ILE A 166 1.66 10.16 -10.84
CA ILE A 166 2.78 9.41 -11.47
C ILE A 166 2.43 8.98 -12.91
N ILE A 167 1.19 8.55 -13.12
CA ILE A 167 0.67 8.17 -14.43
C ILE A 167 0.73 9.37 -15.38
N GLU A 168 0.18 10.52 -15.00
CA GLU A 168 0.21 11.76 -15.78
C GLU A 168 1.66 12.21 -16.07
N ALA A 169 2.55 12.15 -15.08
CA ALA A 169 3.97 12.47 -15.26
C ALA A 169 4.63 11.58 -16.32
N SER A 170 4.19 10.33 -16.46
CA SER A 170 4.70 9.38 -17.43
C SER A 170 4.02 9.42 -18.80
N GLU A 171 2.95 10.20 -18.99
CA GLU A 171 2.14 10.15 -20.23
C GLU A 171 2.82 10.73 -21.46
N ARG A 172 3.77 11.65 -21.26
CA ARG A 172 4.43 12.36 -22.37
C ARG A 172 5.18 11.42 -23.31
N GLU A 173 5.61 10.25 -22.81
CA GLU A 173 6.40 9.29 -23.57
C GLU A 173 6.13 7.85 -23.12
N LYS A 174 6.19 6.88 -24.05
CA LYS A 174 6.04 5.46 -23.72
C LYS A 174 7.32 4.88 -23.11
N PRO A 175 7.21 3.88 -22.21
CA PRO A 175 5.97 3.29 -21.71
C PRO A 175 5.38 4.04 -20.51
N ARG A 176 4.04 4.14 -20.45
CA ARG A 176 3.32 4.81 -19.37
C ARG A 176 3.39 3.98 -18.08
N TYR A 177 3.45 4.65 -16.93
CA TYR A 177 3.29 4.00 -15.65
C TYR A 177 1.95 3.24 -15.59
N SER A 178 2.01 2.08 -14.95
CA SER A 178 0.90 1.14 -14.83
C SER A 178 1.01 0.53 -13.45
N LYS A 179 0.01 0.77 -12.60
CA LYS A 179 -0.02 0.25 -11.23
C LYS A 179 0.21 -1.26 -11.16
N ALA A 180 -0.47 -2.00 -12.04
CA ALA A 180 -0.44 -3.45 -12.00
C ALA A 180 0.93 -4.03 -12.37
N GLN A 181 1.67 -3.34 -13.25
CA GLN A 181 2.96 -3.81 -13.77
C GLN A 181 4.13 -3.25 -12.97
N HIS A 182 4.14 -1.93 -12.72
CA HIS A 182 5.29 -1.23 -12.19
C HIS A 182 5.32 -1.19 -10.67
N THR A 183 4.18 -0.95 -9.99
CA THR A 183 4.16 -0.86 -8.50
C THR A 183 4.83 -2.07 -7.83
N PRO A 184 4.56 -3.33 -8.22
CA PRO A 184 5.22 -4.49 -7.59
C PRO A 184 6.73 -4.57 -7.84
N ILE A 185 7.21 -4.12 -8.99
CA ILE A 185 8.62 -4.15 -9.37
C ILE A 185 9.37 -3.04 -8.63
N LEU A 186 8.85 -1.82 -8.72
CA LEU A 186 9.42 -0.64 -8.08
C LEU A 186 9.47 -0.79 -6.57
N LEU A 187 8.41 -1.35 -5.96
CA LEU A 187 8.39 -1.64 -4.53
C LEU A 187 9.51 -2.62 -4.12
N GLN A 188 9.88 -3.58 -4.98
CA GLN A 188 11.01 -4.48 -4.68
C GLN A 188 12.37 -3.81 -4.84
N GLN A 189 12.44 -2.67 -5.52
CA GLN A 189 13.67 -1.91 -5.74
C GLN A 189 13.91 -0.85 -4.66
N THR A 190 12.89 -0.49 -3.89
CA THR A 190 13.06 0.47 -2.79
C THR A 190 13.97 -0.10 -1.69
N ASP A 191 14.76 0.79 -1.11
CA ASP A 191 15.49 0.59 0.14
C ASP A 191 14.58 0.98 1.31
N PRO A 192 14.17 0.01 2.15
CA PRO A 192 13.33 0.31 3.30
C PRO A 192 13.91 1.36 4.24
N GLN A 193 15.23 1.45 4.41
CA GLN A 193 15.82 2.44 5.32
C GLN A 193 15.57 3.87 4.84
N ILE A 194 15.63 4.09 3.52
CA ILE A 194 15.29 5.40 2.93
C ILE A 194 13.80 5.68 3.13
N VAL A 195 12.93 4.71 2.85
CA VAL A 195 11.49 4.86 3.05
C VAL A 195 11.16 5.16 4.51
N LYS A 196 11.73 4.44 5.48
CA LYS A 196 11.55 4.68 6.93
C LYS A 196 11.89 6.11 7.33
N SER A 197 12.97 6.68 6.79
CA SER A 197 13.41 8.03 7.13
C SER A 197 12.43 9.13 6.69
N LYS A 198 11.52 8.83 5.76
CA LYS A 198 10.60 9.80 5.13
C LYS A 198 9.12 9.50 5.37
N CYS A 199 8.81 8.25 5.73
CA CYS A 199 7.45 7.73 5.84
C CYS A 199 7.22 7.16 7.25
N PRO A 200 6.73 7.97 8.21
CA PRO A 200 6.48 7.53 9.58
C PRO A 200 5.58 6.29 9.71
N LEU A 201 4.50 6.18 8.92
CA LEU A 201 3.62 5.01 8.99
C LEU A 201 4.31 3.75 8.47
N PHE A 202 5.09 3.89 7.40
CA PHE A 202 5.97 2.81 6.96
C PHE A 202 7.00 2.43 8.03
N SER A 203 7.59 3.39 8.74
CA SER A 203 8.55 3.09 9.82
C SER A 203 7.92 2.24 10.90
N GLN A 204 6.71 2.60 11.37
CA GLN A 204 5.98 1.82 12.37
C GLN A 204 5.73 0.38 11.89
N LEU A 205 5.27 0.22 10.64
CA LEU A 205 5.05 -1.10 10.03
C LEU A 205 6.34 -1.91 9.95
N PHE A 206 7.42 -1.30 9.45
CA PHE A 206 8.69 -1.98 9.27
C PHE A 206 9.31 -2.40 10.61
N ASP A 207 9.23 -1.54 11.62
CA ASP A 207 9.74 -1.84 12.97
C ASP A 207 8.93 -2.93 13.66
N PHE A 208 7.60 -2.91 13.53
CA PHE A 208 6.75 -3.97 14.03
C PHE A 208 7.12 -5.33 13.45
N ILE A 209 7.24 -5.43 12.11
CA ILE A 209 7.60 -6.69 11.45
C ILE A 209 9.03 -7.10 11.83
N THR A 210 9.98 -6.15 11.84
CA THR A 210 11.37 -6.41 12.24
C THR A 210 11.44 -7.04 13.64
N ASN A 211 10.70 -6.52 14.60
CA ASN A 211 10.69 -7.04 15.96
C ASN A 211 9.94 -8.37 16.06
N SER A 212 8.90 -8.55 15.24
CA SER A 212 8.15 -9.80 15.15
C SER A 212 8.99 -10.96 14.59
N CYS A 213 9.90 -10.68 13.65
CA CYS A 213 10.73 -11.69 12.97
C CYS A 213 12.09 -11.95 13.64
N LYS A 214 12.36 -11.34 14.80
CA LYS A 214 13.58 -11.60 15.58
C LYS A 214 13.44 -12.78 16.53
N ASN A 215 12.20 -13.18 16.83
CA ASN A 215 11.86 -14.31 17.68
C ASN A 215 11.50 -15.52 16.83
#